data_AF-A0A9W6CIU0-F1
#
_entry.id   AF-A0A9W6CIU0-F1
#
_cell.length_a   1.000
_cell.length_b   1.000
_cell.length_c   1.000
_cell.angle_alpha   90.00
_cell.angle_beta   90.00
_cell.angle_gamma   90.00
#
_symmetry.space_group_name_H-M   'P 1'
#
loop_
_entity.id
_entity.type
_entity.pdbx_description
1 polymer ?
#
loop_
_entity_poly.entity_id
_entity_poly.type
_entity_poly.pdbx_seq_one_letter_code
_entity_poly.pdbx_strand_id
1 'polypeptide(L)'
;MNLEEAMEILDVVQGEDKAKIRKKYRSLMRRYHPDALGSDRPEQIRRVQQMNEAYHLLMKQEVPILRSARKRRKWEWTGTVNADAFCERNVYLHYSMEVGGEPLHYQAARGKYLWDPEEEEFSLFLTSLRHAAKELLEQVERRQGTFREEDVRQSDHRFQVQAKLFHLLTRQFIDPLAALRKAAKPKMIDSEGRAVYQFRAWVGAEGSGEAFRATGELKKGAPIYPKAFQGHRILVKNREEKVLGHLSFDEDYLYFCLIPLLKQKCAKVRMYVRDVKENRRGWPHKAKVDVDFYFRLEQEPPKDRPGDLNEEIRELLLAYETELMQR
;
A
#
# COMPACT_ATOMS: atom_id res chain seq x y z
N MET A 1 -10.38 35.71 -8.69
CA MET A 1 -9.46 35.03 -9.63
C MET A 1 -10.06 35.00 -11.03
N ASN A 2 -9.26 35.20 -12.09
CA ASN A 2 -9.73 35.07 -13.49
C ASN A 2 -9.42 33.67 -14.09
N LEU A 3 -9.89 33.39 -15.31
CA LEU A 3 -9.75 32.04 -15.91
C LEU A 3 -8.29 31.69 -16.25
N GLU A 4 -7.52 32.64 -16.77
CA GLU A 4 -6.12 32.44 -17.14
C GLU A 4 -5.26 32.21 -15.89
N GLU A 5 -5.48 32.98 -14.83
CA GLU A 5 -4.88 32.79 -13.51
C GLU A 5 -5.24 31.42 -12.92
N ALA A 6 -6.51 31.01 -12.99
CA ALA A 6 -6.95 29.70 -12.49
C ALA A 6 -6.30 28.55 -13.27
N MET A 7 -6.07 28.74 -14.57
CA MET A 7 -5.38 27.78 -15.42
C MET A 7 -3.89 27.68 -15.11
N GLU A 8 -3.23 28.81 -14.86
CA GLU A 8 -1.82 28.86 -14.47
C GLU A 8 -1.59 28.22 -13.08
N ILE A 9 -2.47 28.51 -12.11
CA ILE A 9 -2.39 27.96 -10.75
C ILE A 9 -2.49 26.43 -10.73
N LEU A 10 -3.31 25.85 -11.61
CA LEU A 10 -3.51 24.39 -11.70
C LEU A 10 -2.70 23.73 -12.82
N ASP A 11 -1.87 24.49 -13.53
CA ASP A 11 -1.05 24.04 -14.65
C ASP A 11 -1.89 23.32 -15.73
N VAL A 12 -3.01 23.91 -16.13
CA VAL A 12 -3.97 23.35 -17.10
C VAL A 12 -4.05 24.18 -18.37
N VAL A 13 -4.34 23.54 -19.51
CA VAL A 13 -4.45 24.19 -20.83
C VAL A 13 -5.93 24.36 -21.20
N GLN A 14 -6.24 25.39 -21.99
CA GLN A 14 -7.62 25.74 -22.37
C GLN A 14 -8.26 24.56 -23.13
N GLY A 15 -9.41 24.09 -22.65
CA GLY A 15 -10.11 22.93 -23.21
C GLY A 15 -9.63 21.56 -22.72
N GLU A 16 -8.76 21.50 -21.70
CA GLU A 16 -8.47 20.23 -21.02
C GLU A 16 -9.71 19.62 -20.37
N ASP A 17 -9.83 18.30 -20.48
CA ASP A 17 -10.91 17.52 -19.88
C ASP A 17 -10.98 17.74 -18.36
N LYS A 18 -12.20 17.89 -17.83
CA LYS A 18 -12.46 18.03 -16.38
C LYS A 18 -11.83 16.89 -15.57
N ALA A 19 -11.66 15.70 -16.15
CA ALA A 19 -10.94 14.59 -15.52
C ALA A 19 -9.43 14.88 -15.33
N LYS A 20 -8.78 15.50 -16.32
CA LYS A 20 -7.36 15.90 -16.24
C LYS A 20 -7.16 17.06 -15.27
N ILE A 21 -8.06 18.05 -15.30
CA ILE A 21 -8.08 19.16 -14.33
C ILE A 21 -8.17 18.61 -12.90
N ARG A 22 -9.04 17.61 -12.67
CA ARG A 22 -9.18 16.94 -11.37
C ARG A 22 -7.92 16.17 -10.96
N LYS A 23 -7.24 15.48 -11.89
CA LYS A 23 -5.99 14.75 -11.61
C LYS A 23 -4.86 15.70 -11.20
N LYS A 24 -4.71 16.83 -11.91
CA LYS A 24 -3.73 17.88 -11.58
C LYS A 24 -4.03 18.55 -10.24
N TYR A 25 -5.28 18.91 -9.99
CA TYR A 25 -5.72 19.45 -8.70
C TYR A 25 -5.40 18.50 -7.53
N ARG A 26 -5.75 17.20 -7.64
CA ARG A 26 -5.42 16.20 -6.60
C ARG A 26 -3.91 16.02 -6.39
N SER A 27 -3.12 16.08 -7.45
CA SER A 27 -1.65 16.03 -7.37
C SER A 27 -1.07 17.24 -6.65
N LEU A 28 -1.64 18.43 -6.88
CA LEU A 28 -1.21 19.66 -6.24
C LEU A 28 -1.65 19.69 -4.77
N MET A 29 -2.88 19.29 -4.45
CA MET A 29 -3.37 19.24 -3.07
C MET A 29 -2.54 18.29 -2.21
N ARG A 30 -2.17 17.10 -2.73
CA ARG A 30 -1.25 16.18 -2.02
C ARG A 30 0.13 16.80 -1.71
N ARG A 31 0.58 17.77 -2.52
CA ARG A 31 1.89 18.42 -2.35
C ARG A 31 1.85 19.63 -1.42
N TYR A 32 0.73 20.33 -1.35
CA TYR A 32 0.64 21.64 -0.70
C TYR A 32 -0.37 21.71 0.44
N HIS A 33 -1.08 20.61 0.78
CA HIS A 33 -2.01 20.59 1.91
C HIS A 33 -1.28 20.96 3.22
N PRO A 34 -1.87 21.80 4.09
CA PRO A 34 -1.24 22.22 5.34
C PRO A 34 -0.90 21.02 6.24
N ASP A 35 -1.81 20.04 6.30
CA ASP A 35 -1.63 18.81 7.08
C ASP A 35 -0.51 17.91 6.55
N ALA A 36 -0.20 17.98 5.25
CA ALA A 36 0.87 17.18 4.65
C ALA A 36 2.27 17.79 4.90
N LEU A 37 2.34 19.08 5.21
CA LEU A 37 3.59 19.83 5.43
C LEU A 37 3.81 20.24 6.89
N GLY A 38 2.81 20.05 7.77
CA GLY A 38 2.90 20.33 9.21
C GLY A 38 3.22 21.78 9.54
N SER A 39 2.72 22.73 8.73
CA SER A 39 3.10 24.15 8.82
C SER A 39 1.88 25.06 8.65
N ASP A 40 1.50 25.75 9.73
CA ASP A 40 0.40 26.72 9.79
C ASP A 40 0.81 28.12 9.30
N ARG A 41 1.67 28.20 8.28
CA ARG A 41 2.11 29.50 7.77
C ARG A 41 0.96 30.15 6.97
N PRO A 42 0.62 31.43 7.23
CA PRO A 42 -0.47 32.11 6.54
C PRO A 42 -0.37 32.10 5.01
N GLU A 43 0.86 32.08 4.49
CA GLU A 43 1.15 32.03 3.06
C GLU A 43 0.78 30.69 2.41
N GLN A 44 0.91 29.58 3.14
CA GLN A 44 0.56 28.25 2.64
C GLN A 44 -0.95 28.04 2.64
N ILE A 45 -1.63 28.53 3.67
CA ILE A 45 -3.11 28.54 3.75
C ILE A 45 -3.69 29.35 2.58
N ARG A 46 -3.14 30.54 2.31
CA ARG A 46 -3.55 31.37 1.15
C ARG A 46 -3.35 30.64 -0.17
N ARG A 47 -2.23 29.92 -0.33
CA ARG A 47 -1.93 29.18 -1.57
C ARG A 47 -2.90 28.03 -1.80
N VAL A 48 -3.27 27.29 -0.76
CA VAL A 48 -4.27 26.22 -0.83
C VAL A 48 -5.66 26.79 -1.15
N GLN A 49 -6.02 27.92 -0.54
CA GLN A 49 -7.27 28.61 -0.84
C GLN A 49 -7.34 29.08 -2.30
N GLN A 50 -6.25 29.61 -2.85
CA GLN A 50 -6.14 29.96 -4.26
C GLN A 50 -6.31 28.74 -5.18
N MET A 51 -5.71 27.60 -4.83
CA MET A 51 -5.88 26.36 -5.60
C MET A 51 -7.33 25.85 -5.58
N ASN A 52 -8.02 25.97 -4.45
CA ASN A 52 -9.44 25.61 -4.33
C ASN A 52 -10.32 26.54 -5.18
N GLU A 53 -10.08 27.86 -5.10
CA GLU A 53 -10.80 28.86 -5.89
C GLU A 53 -10.59 28.64 -7.41
N ALA A 54 -9.36 28.34 -7.83
CA ALA A 54 -9.03 27.99 -9.22
C ALA A 54 -9.81 26.76 -9.69
N TYR A 55 -9.83 25.69 -8.88
CA TYR A 55 -10.53 24.45 -9.22
C TYR A 55 -12.04 24.66 -9.36
N HIS A 56 -12.65 25.40 -8.42
CA HIS A 56 -14.08 25.71 -8.47
C HIS A 56 -14.44 26.55 -9.70
N LEU A 57 -13.63 27.54 -10.06
CA LEU A 57 -13.86 28.41 -11.21
C LEU A 57 -13.82 27.63 -12.53
N LEU A 58 -12.82 26.76 -12.71
CA LEU A 58 -12.71 25.89 -13.91
C LEU A 58 -13.83 24.85 -14.00
N MET A 59 -14.33 24.37 -12.86
CA MET A 59 -15.41 23.38 -12.84
C MET A 59 -16.80 24.00 -13.10
N LYS A 60 -16.99 25.28 -12.71
CA LYS A 60 -18.25 26.04 -12.81
C LYS A 60 -18.55 26.58 -14.21
N GLN A 61 -17.58 26.61 -15.12
CA GLN A 61 -17.91 26.83 -16.54
C GLN A 61 -18.70 25.63 -17.08
N GLU A 62 -20.01 25.83 -17.19
CA GLU A 62 -20.92 24.95 -17.92
C GLU A 62 -20.88 25.33 -19.40
N VAL A 63 -20.28 24.46 -20.21
CA VAL A 63 -20.54 24.48 -21.66
C VAL A 63 -21.97 24.01 -21.86
N PRO A 64 -22.82 24.71 -22.64
CA PRO A 64 -24.19 24.28 -22.89
C PRO A 64 -24.19 22.85 -23.43
N ILE A 65 -24.89 21.97 -22.73
CA ILE A 65 -24.99 20.56 -23.05
C ILE A 65 -25.85 20.45 -24.32
N LEU A 66 -25.22 20.53 -25.49
CA LEU A 66 -25.75 19.85 -26.67
C LEU A 66 -25.78 18.36 -26.29
N ARG A 67 -26.99 17.85 -26.02
CA ARG A 67 -27.29 16.42 -25.92
C ARG A 67 -27.05 15.78 -27.29
N SER A 68 -25.80 15.75 -27.73
CA SER A 68 -25.37 14.83 -28.75
C SER A 68 -25.44 13.45 -28.12
N ALA A 69 -26.19 12.54 -28.75
CA ALA A 69 -26.24 11.13 -28.42
C ALA A 69 -24.89 10.45 -28.73
N ARG A 70 -23.77 11.00 -28.23
CA ARG A 70 -22.53 10.26 -28.10
C ARG A 70 -22.82 9.17 -27.09
N LYS A 71 -22.90 7.92 -27.58
CA LYS A 71 -22.79 6.70 -26.76
C LYS A 71 -21.88 7.03 -25.59
N ARG A 72 -22.44 7.11 -24.38
CA ARG A 72 -21.67 7.23 -23.15
C ARG A 72 -20.66 6.09 -23.22
N ARG A 73 -19.42 6.36 -23.59
CA ARG A 73 -18.35 5.39 -23.44
C ARG A 73 -18.38 5.06 -21.96
N LYS A 74 -18.79 3.84 -21.64
CA LYS A 74 -18.76 3.33 -20.28
C LYS A 74 -17.33 3.56 -19.83
N TRP A 75 -17.14 4.36 -18.78
CA TRP A 75 -15.81 4.56 -18.25
C TRP A 75 -15.31 3.18 -17.82
N GLU A 76 -14.25 2.72 -18.49
CA GLU A 76 -13.63 1.43 -18.24
C GLU A 76 -12.34 1.68 -17.46
N TRP A 77 -12.11 0.85 -16.45
CA TRP A 77 -10.91 0.94 -15.64
C TRP A 77 -9.68 0.63 -16.50
N THR A 78 -8.73 1.55 -16.55
CA THR A 78 -7.55 1.44 -17.42
C THR A 78 -6.31 0.93 -16.69
N GLY A 79 -6.47 0.28 -15.54
CA GLY A 79 -5.36 -0.28 -14.77
C GLY A 79 -4.68 -1.45 -15.47
N THR A 80 -3.43 -1.73 -15.10
CA THR A 80 -2.68 -2.88 -15.62
C THR A 80 -3.37 -4.18 -15.24
N VAL A 81 -3.55 -5.09 -16.20
CA VAL A 81 -4.23 -6.37 -16.00
C VAL A 81 -3.23 -7.51 -15.86
N ASN A 82 -3.38 -8.35 -14.84
CA ASN A 82 -2.76 -9.66 -14.75
C ASN A 82 -3.75 -10.72 -15.27
N ALA A 83 -3.68 -11.05 -16.56
CA ALA A 83 -4.60 -12.01 -17.17
C ALA A 83 -4.56 -13.40 -16.51
N ASP A 84 -3.41 -13.75 -15.94
CA ASP A 84 -3.15 -15.04 -15.31
C ASP A 84 -3.59 -15.12 -13.84
N ALA A 85 -4.11 -14.04 -13.24
CA ALA A 85 -4.56 -14.08 -11.84
C ALA A 85 -5.68 -15.11 -11.64
N PHE A 86 -5.73 -15.75 -10.47
CA PHE A 86 -6.64 -16.87 -10.22
C PHE A 86 -8.12 -16.46 -10.28
N CYS A 87 -8.43 -15.29 -9.70
CA CYS A 87 -9.76 -14.74 -9.65
C CYS A 87 -9.77 -13.25 -10.05
N GLU A 88 -10.96 -12.69 -10.22
CA GLU A 88 -11.13 -11.25 -10.31
C GLU A 88 -11.21 -10.63 -8.92
N ARG A 89 -10.82 -9.36 -8.81
CA ARG A 89 -11.03 -8.57 -7.60
C ARG A 89 -11.84 -7.33 -7.91
N ASN A 90 -12.52 -6.80 -6.90
CA ASN A 90 -13.13 -5.49 -6.98
C ASN A 90 -12.05 -4.39 -6.87
N VAL A 91 -12.22 -3.27 -7.54
CA VAL A 91 -11.40 -2.07 -7.31
C VAL A 91 -12.26 -1.06 -6.56
N TYR A 92 -11.79 -0.63 -5.39
CA TYR A 92 -12.55 0.30 -4.53
C TYR A 92 -11.95 1.70 -4.56
N LEU A 93 -12.83 2.71 -4.54
CA LEU A 93 -12.45 4.11 -4.39
C LEU A 93 -13.33 4.78 -3.34
N HIS A 94 -12.78 5.76 -2.63
CA HIS A 94 -13.58 6.60 -1.75
C HIS A 94 -14.52 7.51 -2.53
N TYR A 95 -15.69 7.76 -1.96
CA TYR A 95 -16.54 8.85 -2.43
C TYR A 95 -15.81 10.18 -2.22
N SER A 96 -15.97 11.11 -3.16
CA SER A 96 -15.37 12.44 -3.07
C SER A 96 -16.17 13.41 -2.19
N MET A 97 -17.15 12.92 -1.45
CA MET A 97 -17.96 13.74 -0.54
C MET A 97 -17.33 13.71 0.84
N GLU A 98 -17.15 14.88 1.45
CA GLU A 98 -16.78 14.98 2.86
C GLU A 98 -18.00 14.59 3.70
N VAL A 99 -18.09 13.31 4.03
CA VAL A 99 -19.07 12.80 4.98
C VAL A 99 -18.38 12.83 6.34
N GLY A 100 -19.00 13.44 7.36
CA GLY A 100 -18.49 13.36 8.73
C GLY A 100 -18.48 11.91 9.21
N GLY A 101 -17.29 11.28 9.26
CA GLY A 101 -17.11 9.87 9.61
C GLY A 101 -16.01 9.19 8.79
N GLU A 102 -15.94 7.86 8.85
CA GLU A 102 -15.01 7.10 8.00
C GLU A 102 -15.35 7.28 6.51
N PRO A 103 -14.34 7.49 5.64
CA PRO A 103 -14.57 7.69 4.22
C PRO A 103 -15.27 6.47 3.58
N LEU A 104 -16.52 6.65 3.16
CA LEU A 104 -17.26 5.62 2.43
C LEU A 104 -16.52 5.26 1.12
N HIS A 105 -16.57 3.99 0.72
CA HIS A 105 -16.00 3.52 -0.54
C HIS A 105 -17.06 2.86 -1.43
N TYR A 106 -16.80 2.82 -2.73
CA TYR A 106 -17.64 2.16 -3.73
C TYR A 106 -16.80 1.32 -4.68
N GLN A 107 -17.44 0.32 -5.29
CA GLN A 107 -16.83 -0.50 -6.33
C GLN A 107 -16.77 0.28 -7.64
N ALA A 108 -15.56 0.70 -8.03
CA ALA A 108 -15.31 1.41 -9.28
C ALA A 108 -15.18 0.43 -10.47
N ALA A 109 -14.64 -0.76 -10.24
CA ALA A 109 -14.46 -1.78 -11.27
C ALA A 109 -14.40 -3.19 -10.67
N ARG A 110 -14.42 -4.19 -11.56
CA ARG A 110 -14.10 -5.59 -11.26
C ARG A 110 -13.26 -6.17 -12.39
N GLY A 111 -12.23 -6.93 -12.03
CA GLY A 111 -11.36 -7.58 -13.00
C GLY A 111 -10.03 -7.99 -12.36
N LYS A 112 -9.10 -8.47 -13.17
CA LYS A 112 -7.78 -8.92 -12.73
C LYS A 112 -6.75 -7.79 -12.70
N TYR A 113 -7.10 -6.65 -12.09
CA TYR A 113 -6.25 -5.46 -12.10
C TYR A 113 -5.16 -5.53 -11.04
N LEU A 114 -3.91 -5.25 -11.41
CA LEU A 114 -2.83 -5.03 -10.44
C LEU A 114 -3.14 -3.81 -9.58
N TRP A 115 -2.55 -3.76 -8.38
CA TRP A 115 -2.58 -2.58 -7.55
C TRP A 115 -1.77 -1.46 -8.19
N ASP A 116 -2.36 -0.26 -8.24
CA ASP A 116 -1.70 0.96 -8.69
C ASP A 116 -1.78 2.03 -7.58
N PRO A 117 -0.66 2.39 -6.93
CA PRO A 117 -0.65 3.40 -5.87
C PRO A 117 -1.15 4.78 -6.30
N GLU A 118 -1.17 5.08 -7.60
CA GLU A 118 -1.67 6.36 -8.11
C GLU A 118 -3.20 6.40 -8.25
N GLU A 119 -3.84 5.25 -8.38
CA GLU A 119 -5.25 5.12 -8.74
C GLU A 119 -6.08 4.44 -7.63
N GLU A 120 -5.49 3.60 -6.77
CA GLU A 120 -6.16 2.88 -5.68
C GLU A 120 -5.38 2.99 -4.36
N GLU A 121 -6.05 3.39 -3.28
CA GLU A 121 -5.47 3.48 -1.94
C GLU A 121 -5.20 2.07 -1.38
N PHE A 122 -4.10 1.91 -0.63
CA PHE A 122 -3.61 0.59 -0.26
C PHE A 122 -4.56 -0.15 0.69
N SER A 123 -5.19 0.53 1.64
CA SER A 123 -6.16 -0.09 2.56
C SER A 123 -7.41 -0.60 1.83
N LEU A 124 -7.87 0.13 0.81
CA LEU A 124 -8.94 -0.29 -0.10
C LEU A 124 -8.52 -1.50 -0.95
N PHE A 125 -7.28 -1.53 -1.43
CA PHE A 125 -6.72 -2.69 -2.11
C PHE A 125 -6.67 -3.93 -1.20
N LEU A 126 -6.21 -3.81 0.04
CA LEU A 126 -6.24 -4.93 1.00
C LEU A 126 -7.67 -5.41 1.26
N THR A 127 -8.63 -4.49 1.34
CA THR A 127 -10.06 -4.81 1.46
C THR A 127 -10.58 -5.59 0.26
N SER A 128 -10.20 -5.17 -0.94
CA SER A 128 -10.48 -5.90 -2.19
C SER A 128 -9.96 -7.34 -2.14
N LEU A 129 -8.71 -7.56 -1.71
CA LEU A 129 -8.14 -8.91 -1.61
C LEU A 129 -8.82 -9.76 -0.53
N ARG A 130 -9.20 -9.17 0.61
CA ARG A 130 -9.97 -9.87 1.65
C ARG A 130 -11.32 -10.34 1.11
N HIS A 131 -12.00 -9.50 0.32
CA HIS A 131 -13.27 -9.86 -0.31
C HIS A 131 -13.07 -10.95 -1.36
N ALA A 132 -12.04 -10.87 -2.20
CA ALA A 132 -11.73 -11.90 -3.18
C ALA A 132 -11.40 -13.26 -2.50
N ALA A 133 -10.58 -13.26 -1.44
CA ALA A 133 -10.29 -14.48 -0.68
C ALA A 133 -11.54 -15.06 -0.01
N LYS A 134 -12.39 -14.21 0.56
CA LYS A 134 -13.68 -14.63 1.13
C LYS A 134 -14.57 -15.26 0.05
N GLU A 135 -14.73 -14.60 -1.09
CA GLU A 135 -15.55 -15.07 -2.21
C GLU A 135 -15.11 -16.46 -2.70
N LEU A 136 -13.80 -16.69 -2.83
CA LEU A 136 -13.26 -18.01 -3.21
C LEU A 136 -13.65 -19.11 -2.23
N LEU A 137 -13.55 -18.85 -0.93
CA LEU A 137 -13.92 -19.85 0.06
C LEU A 137 -15.43 -20.10 0.10
N GLU A 138 -16.24 -19.04 -0.02
CA GLU A 138 -17.69 -19.19 -0.08
C GLU A 138 -18.13 -19.97 -1.32
N GLN A 139 -17.43 -19.85 -2.45
CA GLN A 139 -17.69 -20.67 -3.63
C GLN A 139 -17.49 -22.16 -3.32
N VAL A 140 -16.41 -22.52 -2.60
CA VAL A 140 -16.18 -23.90 -2.15
C VAL A 140 -17.28 -24.36 -1.20
N GLU A 141 -17.62 -23.57 -0.18
CA GLU A 141 -18.66 -23.89 0.79
C GLU A 141 -20.04 -24.05 0.15
N ARG A 142 -20.38 -23.23 -0.85
CA ARG A 142 -21.62 -23.34 -1.62
C ARG A 142 -21.67 -24.63 -2.43
N ARG A 143 -20.57 -25.03 -3.06
CA ARG A 143 -20.48 -26.32 -3.78
C ARG A 143 -20.70 -27.51 -2.85
N GLN A 144 -20.23 -27.41 -1.62
CA GLN A 144 -20.38 -28.46 -0.60
C GLN A 144 -21.68 -28.36 0.20
N GLY A 145 -22.52 -27.35 -0.04
CA GLY A 145 -23.77 -27.14 0.70
C GLY A 145 -23.58 -26.73 2.18
N THR A 146 -22.37 -26.32 2.57
CA THR A 146 -22.03 -25.93 3.94
C THR A 146 -22.09 -24.42 4.18
N PHE A 147 -22.30 -23.63 3.12
CA PHE A 147 -22.38 -22.18 3.22
C PHE A 147 -23.59 -21.73 4.07
N ARG A 148 -23.33 -20.88 5.06
CA ARG A 148 -24.36 -20.21 5.88
C ARG A 148 -24.10 -18.71 5.90
N GLU A 149 -25.10 -17.90 5.55
CA GLU A 149 -24.99 -16.43 5.53
C GLU A 149 -24.68 -15.84 6.91
N GLU A 150 -25.13 -16.52 7.97
CA GLU A 150 -25.03 -16.07 9.37
C GLU A 150 -23.79 -16.60 10.12
N ASP A 151 -22.88 -17.33 9.46
CA ASP A 151 -21.68 -17.87 10.11
C ASP A 151 -20.63 -16.76 10.36
N VAL A 152 -20.91 -15.93 11.37
CA VAL A 152 -19.97 -14.99 11.99
C VAL A 152 -18.85 -15.74 12.72
N ARG A 153 -19.04 -17.04 13.03
CA ARG A 153 -18.02 -17.91 13.62
C ARG A 153 -17.11 -18.46 12.53
N GLN A 154 -16.09 -17.70 12.16
CA GLN A 154 -14.95 -18.27 11.43
C GLN A 154 -14.35 -19.38 12.30
N SER A 155 -14.34 -20.62 11.81
CA SER A 155 -13.48 -21.63 12.43
C SER A 155 -12.03 -21.19 12.29
N ASP A 156 -11.18 -21.49 13.29
CA ASP A 156 -9.75 -21.17 13.24
C ASP A 156 -9.11 -21.66 11.93
N HIS A 157 -9.57 -22.81 11.43
CA HIS A 157 -9.15 -23.36 10.15
C HIS A 157 -9.56 -22.48 8.95
N ARG A 158 -10.82 -22.07 8.85
CA ARG A 158 -11.29 -21.17 7.78
C ARG A 158 -10.46 -19.88 7.74
N PHE A 159 -10.20 -19.30 8.91
CA PHE A 159 -9.36 -18.11 9.04
C PHE A 159 -7.93 -18.37 8.54
N GLN A 160 -7.32 -19.51 8.90
CA GLN A 160 -5.98 -19.88 8.43
C GLN A 160 -5.91 -20.04 6.91
N VAL A 161 -6.91 -20.69 6.30
CA VAL A 161 -6.99 -20.84 4.84
C VAL A 161 -7.20 -19.48 4.19
N GLN A 162 -8.07 -18.63 4.72
CA GLN A 162 -8.29 -17.27 4.23
C GLN A 162 -7.01 -16.42 4.29
N ALA A 163 -6.25 -16.50 5.37
CA ALA A 163 -4.98 -15.79 5.51
C ALA A 163 -3.95 -16.26 4.48
N LYS A 164 -3.84 -17.58 4.24
CA LYS A 164 -2.98 -18.14 3.20
C LYS A 164 -3.39 -17.68 1.80
N LEU A 165 -4.69 -17.74 1.48
CA LEU A 165 -5.22 -17.23 0.21
C LEU A 165 -4.90 -15.76 0.02
N PHE A 166 -5.12 -14.94 1.04
CA PHE A 166 -4.79 -13.52 1.01
C PHE A 166 -3.32 -13.29 0.64
N HIS A 167 -2.38 -14.03 1.24
CA HIS A 167 -0.96 -13.94 0.90
C HIS A 167 -0.62 -14.43 -0.52
N LEU A 168 -1.34 -15.41 -1.06
CA LEU A 168 -1.16 -15.84 -2.46
C LEU A 168 -1.69 -14.78 -3.42
N LEU A 169 -2.86 -14.21 -3.13
CA LEU A 169 -3.47 -13.16 -3.95
C LEU A 169 -2.64 -11.86 -3.94
N THR A 170 -2.03 -11.48 -2.81
CA THR A 170 -1.14 -10.29 -2.79
C THR A 170 0.04 -10.47 -3.75
N ARG A 171 0.59 -11.69 -3.87
CA ARG A 171 1.66 -12.01 -4.84
C ARG A 171 1.17 -11.94 -6.29
N GLN A 172 -0.10 -12.19 -6.57
CA GLN A 172 -0.68 -12.08 -7.91
C GLN A 172 -1.04 -10.64 -8.32
N PHE A 173 -1.41 -9.81 -7.33
CA PHE A 173 -1.97 -8.49 -7.59
C PHE A 173 -1.03 -7.32 -7.30
N ILE A 174 0.17 -7.58 -6.78
CA ILE A 174 1.20 -6.56 -6.58
C ILE A 174 2.39 -6.89 -7.48
N ASP A 175 2.76 -5.96 -8.36
CA ASP A 175 4.10 -5.90 -8.92
C ASP A 175 4.97 -5.06 -7.96
N PRO A 176 5.88 -5.69 -7.19
CA PRO A 176 6.62 -5.01 -6.12
C PRO A 176 7.47 -3.85 -6.64
N LEU A 177 8.07 -3.99 -7.81
CA LEU A 177 8.97 -2.97 -8.36
C LEU A 177 8.18 -1.83 -8.99
N ALA A 178 7.15 -2.13 -9.79
CA ALA A 178 6.31 -1.11 -10.39
C ALA A 178 5.55 -0.31 -9.33
N ALA A 179 5.01 -0.98 -8.31
CA ALA A 179 4.34 -0.32 -7.18
C ALA A 179 5.31 0.58 -6.41
N LEU A 180 6.52 0.09 -6.08
CA LEU A 180 7.53 0.89 -5.37
C LEU A 180 7.93 2.15 -6.15
N ARG A 181 8.13 2.05 -7.47
CA ARG A 181 8.50 3.17 -8.35
C ARG A 181 7.42 4.25 -8.41
N LYS A 182 6.14 3.87 -8.31
CA LYS A 182 5.00 4.80 -8.28
C LYS A 182 4.74 5.39 -6.89
N ALA A 183 4.87 4.57 -5.85
CA ALA A 183 4.57 4.95 -4.48
C ALA A 183 5.67 5.82 -3.83
N ALA A 184 6.95 5.60 -4.20
CA ALA A 184 8.08 6.25 -3.57
C ALA A 184 9.07 6.84 -4.59
N LYS A 185 9.63 8.01 -4.26
CA LYS A 185 10.72 8.62 -5.02
C LYS A 185 12.07 8.17 -4.45
N PRO A 186 13.07 7.88 -5.31
CA PRO A 186 14.41 7.61 -4.83
C PRO A 186 15.00 8.86 -4.18
N LYS A 187 15.76 8.67 -3.11
CA LYS A 187 16.52 9.74 -2.45
C LYS A 187 17.64 10.24 -3.34
N MET A 188 18.33 9.30 -3.99
CA MET A 188 19.45 9.58 -4.88
C MET A 188 19.63 8.44 -5.89
N ILE A 189 20.39 8.74 -6.93
CA ILE A 189 20.94 7.75 -7.85
C ILE A 189 22.43 7.63 -7.51
N ASP A 190 22.93 6.41 -7.36
CA ASP A 190 24.35 6.19 -7.10
C ASP A 190 25.21 6.37 -8.37
N SER A 191 26.53 6.30 -8.21
CA SER A 191 27.48 6.47 -9.31
C SER A 191 27.33 5.45 -10.44
N GLU A 192 26.65 4.33 -10.21
CA GLU A 192 26.38 3.27 -11.18
C GLU A 192 24.96 3.41 -11.79
N GLY A 193 24.25 4.51 -11.52
CA GLY A 193 22.91 4.73 -12.06
C GLY A 193 21.80 4.01 -11.29
N ARG A 194 22.09 3.42 -10.12
CA ARG A 194 21.09 2.66 -9.35
C ARG A 194 20.30 3.56 -8.40
N ALA A 195 19.00 3.33 -8.34
CA ALA A 195 18.10 4.04 -7.44
C ALA A 195 18.29 3.61 -5.97
N VAL A 196 18.52 4.59 -5.10
CA VAL A 196 18.61 4.42 -3.65
C VAL A 196 17.43 5.12 -2.99
N TYR A 197 16.57 4.34 -2.34
CA TYR A 197 15.42 4.80 -1.58
C TYR A 197 15.78 4.92 -0.10
N GLN A 198 15.12 5.86 0.60
CA GLN A 198 15.22 5.98 2.05
C GLN A 198 13.82 5.93 2.63
N PHE A 199 13.62 5.01 3.58
CA PHE A 199 12.37 4.84 4.31
C PHE A 199 12.60 5.05 5.80
N ARG A 200 11.54 5.54 6.46
CA ARG A 200 11.44 5.63 7.91
C ARG A 200 10.96 4.27 8.42
N ALA A 201 11.66 3.74 9.41
CA ALA A 201 11.32 2.47 10.03
C ALA A 201 11.60 2.56 11.54
N TRP A 202 11.12 1.59 12.30
CA TRP A 202 11.46 1.45 13.71
C TRP A 202 11.51 0.00 14.16
N VAL A 203 12.16 -0.24 15.28
CA VAL A 203 12.20 -1.53 15.97
C VAL A 203 11.73 -1.29 17.39
N GLY A 204 10.75 -2.08 17.83
CA GLY A 204 10.23 -2.04 19.20
C GLY A 204 10.68 -3.26 19.99
N ALA A 205 11.10 -3.04 21.23
CA ALA A 205 11.33 -4.08 22.22
C ALA A 205 10.61 -3.73 23.53
N GLU A 206 10.05 -4.73 24.20
CA GLU A 206 9.30 -4.56 25.44
C GLU A 206 9.81 -5.50 26.54
N GLY A 207 9.59 -5.12 27.79
CA GLY A 207 9.95 -5.88 28.98
C GLY A 207 11.38 -5.62 29.46
N SER A 208 12.03 -6.66 29.99
CA SER A 208 13.38 -6.57 30.57
C SER A 208 14.37 -7.58 29.99
N GLY A 209 13.96 -8.28 28.92
CA GLY A 209 14.73 -9.31 28.25
C GLY A 209 15.91 -8.79 27.44
N GLU A 210 16.65 -9.71 26.83
CA GLU A 210 17.87 -9.40 26.05
C GLU A 210 17.60 -8.40 24.92
N ALA A 211 16.49 -8.55 24.20
CA ALA A 211 16.11 -7.63 23.12
C ALA A 211 15.90 -6.19 23.61
N PHE A 212 15.29 -5.99 24.78
CA PHE A 212 15.10 -4.66 25.36
C PHE A 212 16.45 -4.01 25.72
N ARG A 213 17.33 -4.76 26.39
CA ARG A 213 18.67 -4.28 26.76
C ARG A 213 19.51 -3.94 25.52
N ALA A 214 19.55 -4.85 24.55
CA ALA A 214 20.28 -4.67 23.31
C ALA A 214 19.76 -3.47 22.50
N THR A 215 18.45 -3.21 22.54
CA THR A 215 17.81 -2.07 21.87
C THR A 215 18.14 -0.76 22.57
N GLY A 216 18.17 -0.74 23.90
CA GLY A 216 18.50 0.42 24.72
C GLY A 216 19.97 0.85 24.67
N GLU A 217 20.89 -0.11 24.49
CA GLU A 217 22.33 0.13 24.40
C GLU A 217 22.76 0.73 23.05
N LEU A 218 21.86 0.80 22.06
CA LEU A 218 22.17 1.33 20.73
C LEU A 218 22.44 2.82 20.77
N LYS A 219 23.46 3.24 20.02
CA LYS A 219 23.79 4.65 19.82
C LYS A 219 23.33 5.12 18.45
N LYS A 220 23.00 6.42 18.36
CA LYS A 220 22.74 7.09 17.10
C LYS A 220 23.89 6.85 16.11
N GLY A 221 23.56 6.51 14.87
CA GLY A 221 24.50 6.16 13.81
C GLY A 221 24.95 4.69 13.80
N ALA A 222 24.62 3.89 14.82
CA ALA A 222 25.00 2.48 14.85
C ALA A 222 24.32 1.70 13.70
N PRO A 223 25.05 0.81 13.01
CA PRO A 223 24.46 -0.02 11.96
C PRO A 223 23.62 -1.17 12.54
N ILE A 224 22.51 -1.46 11.87
CA ILE A 224 21.61 -2.59 12.13
C ILE A 224 21.57 -3.46 10.88
N TYR A 225 21.40 -4.78 11.05
CA TYR A 225 21.41 -5.74 9.95
C TYR A 225 20.16 -6.61 9.95
N PRO A 226 19.66 -7.01 8.76
CA PRO A 226 18.62 -8.04 8.70
C PRO A 226 19.22 -9.38 9.15
N LYS A 227 18.50 -10.09 10.02
CA LYS A 227 18.86 -11.43 10.49
C LYS A 227 18.15 -12.51 9.68
N ALA A 228 16.82 -12.41 9.54
CA ALA A 228 16.00 -13.40 8.85
C ALA A 228 14.64 -12.80 8.44
N PHE A 229 13.99 -13.44 7.47
CA PHE A 229 12.58 -13.18 7.15
C PHE A 229 11.70 -14.18 7.89
N GLN A 230 10.66 -13.69 8.56
CA GLN A 230 9.61 -14.51 9.17
C GLN A 230 8.28 -14.09 8.58
N GLY A 231 7.81 -14.82 7.56
CA GLY A 231 6.63 -14.42 6.78
C GLY A 231 6.82 -13.05 6.09
N HIS A 232 6.03 -12.06 6.50
CA HIS A 232 6.09 -10.65 6.07
C HIS A 232 6.78 -9.74 7.11
N ARG A 233 7.60 -10.30 8.01
CA ARG A 233 8.38 -9.53 8.98
C ARG A 233 9.87 -9.72 8.74
N ILE A 234 10.63 -8.65 9.00
CA ILE A 234 12.10 -8.67 8.94
C ILE A 234 12.60 -8.66 10.38
N LEU A 235 13.24 -9.75 10.81
CA LEU A 235 13.93 -9.81 12.08
C LEU A 235 15.28 -9.12 11.94
N VAL A 236 15.64 -8.25 12.89
CA VAL A 236 16.89 -7.47 12.84
C VAL A 236 17.81 -7.76 14.01
N LYS A 237 19.10 -7.53 13.79
CA LYS A 237 20.19 -7.71 14.76
C LYS A 237 21.16 -6.53 14.77
N ASN A 238 21.86 -6.35 15.88
CA ASN A 238 22.97 -5.41 15.98
C ASN A 238 24.29 -6.03 15.48
N ARG A 239 25.40 -5.30 15.63
CA ARG A 239 26.76 -5.75 15.26
C ARG A 239 27.26 -6.93 16.12
N GLU A 240 26.75 -7.08 17.32
CA GLU A 240 27.08 -8.14 18.28
C GLU A 240 26.20 -9.40 18.11
N GLU A 241 25.48 -9.52 16.98
CA GLU A 241 24.54 -10.61 16.68
C GLU A 241 23.31 -10.71 17.61
N LYS A 242 23.13 -9.77 18.54
CA LYS A 242 21.97 -9.71 19.43
C LYS A 242 20.71 -9.32 18.64
N VAL A 243 19.62 -10.03 18.89
CA VAL A 243 18.32 -9.79 18.23
C VAL A 243 17.63 -8.60 18.89
N LEU A 244 17.21 -7.64 18.05
CA LEU A 244 16.55 -6.42 18.52
C LEU A 244 15.03 -6.51 18.44
N GLY A 245 14.52 -7.30 17.48
CA GLY A 245 13.08 -7.46 17.24
C GLY A 245 12.73 -7.36 15.75
N HIS A 246 11.47 -7.07 15.47
CA HIS A 246 10.97 -6.91 14.10
C HIS A 246 11.03 -5.46 13.64
N LEU A 247 11.48 -5.27 12.40
CA LEU A 247 11.43 -3.98 11.73
C LEU A 247 9.99 -3.66 11.34
N SER A 248 9.58 -2.42 11.61
CA SER A 248 8.29 -1.87 11.20
C SER A 248 8.49 -0.62 10.35
N PHE A 249 7.60 -0.38 9.38
CA PHE A 249 7.62 0.76 8.48
C PHE A 249 6.41 1.68 8.70
N ASP A 250 6.55 2.96 8.36
CA ASP A 250 5.45 3.95 8.49
C ASP A 250 4.28 3.61 7.55
N GLU A 251 4.56 2.96 6.42
CA GLU A 251 3.60 2.67 5.37
C GLU A 251 3.48 1.16 5.12
N ASP A 252 2.26 0.62 5.19
CA ASP A 252 2.01 -0.83 5.10
C ASP A 252 2.35 -1.43 3.74
N TYR A 253 2.25 -0.68 2.65
CA TYR A 253 2.58 -1.20 1.31
C TYR A 253 4.07 -1.57 1.18
N LEU A 254 4.94 -1.00 2.02
CA LEU A 254 6.38 -1.27 1.99
C LEU A 254 6.69 -2.72 2.34
N TYR A 255 5.92 -3.38 3.21
CA TYR A 255 6.14 -4.81 3.49
C TYR A 255 5.91 -5.67 2.25
N PHE A 256 4.93 -5.31 1.42
CA PHE A 256 4.57 -6.05 0.20
C PHE A 256 5.47 -5.70 -0.98
N CYS A 257 6.11 -4.53 -0.99
CA CYS A 257 7.05 -4.16 -2.03
C CYS A 257 8.49 -4.59 -1.71
N LEU A 258 8.97 -4.28 -0.50
CA LEU A 258 10.38 -4.44 -0.16
C LEU A 258 10.75 -5.90 0.14
N ILE A 259 9.91 -6.63 0.90
CA ILE A 259 10.24 -7.99 1.34
C ILE A 259 10.40 -8.96 0.16
N PRO A 260 9.49 -8.99 -0.84
CA PRO A 260 9.68 -9.86 -2.01
C PRO A 260 10.98 -9.56 -2.76
N LEU A 261 11.28 -8.29 -3.00
CA LEU A 261 12.52 -7.87 -3.69
C LEU A 261 13.78 -8.29 -2.92
N LEU A 262 13.76 -8.22 -1.59
CA LEU A 262 14.88 -8.68 -0.76
C LEU A 262 15.01 -10.20 -0.73
N LYS A 263 13.90 -10.94 -0.66
CA LYS A 263 13.90 -12.41 -0.71
C LYS A 263 14.42 -12.92 -2.05
N GLN A 264 14.11 -12.23 -3.14
CA GLN A 264 14.60 -12.52 -4.49
C GLN A 264 16.03 -11.99 -4.74
N LYS A 265 16.71 -11.44 -3.72
CA LYS A 265 18.08 -10.88 -3.82
C LYS A 265 18.23 -9.78 -4.87
N CYS A 266 17.15 -9.05 -5.17
CA CYS A 266 17.13 -7.99 -6.17
C CYS A 266 17.63 -6.64 -5.63
N ALA A 267 17.80 -6.54 -4.30
CA ALA A 267 18.18 -5.30 -3.63
C ALA A 267 19.12 -5.53 -2.45
N LYS A 268 19.87 -4.50 -2.09
CA LYS A 268 20.68 -4.41 -0.87
C LYS A 268 20.10 -3.39 0.09
N VAL A 269 20.30 -3.64 1.38
CA VAL A 269 19.83 -2.77 2.46
C VAL A 269 20.96 -2.30 3.33
N ARG A 270 20.86 -1.07 3.80
CA ARG A 270 21.66 -0.53 4.90
C ARG A 270 20.73 0.14 5.90
N MET A 271 20.91 -0.15 7.18
CA MET A 271 20.07 0.42 8.23
C MET A 271 20.94 1.06 9.30
N TYR A 272 20.56 2.27 9.71
CA TYR A 272 21.26 3.03 10.73
C TYR A 272 20.30 3.53 11.79
N VAL A 273 20.72 3.47 13.05
CA VAL A 273 19.97 4.04 14.18
C VAL A 273 19.91 5.55 14.01
N ARG A 274 18.70 6.10 13.96
CA ARG A 274 18.46 7.54 13.95
C ARG A 274 18.32 8.09 15.35
N ASP A 275 17.53 7.41 16.17
CA ASP A 275 17.23 7.81 17.54
C ASP A 275 16.80 6.61 18.37
N VAL A 276 16.96 6.69 19.70
CA VAL A 276 16.56 5.65 20.64
C VAL A 276 15.72 6.28 21.73
N LYS A 277 14.48 5.81 21.87
CA LYS A 277 13.51 6.28 22.85
C LYS A 277 13.21 5.15 23.82
N GLU A 278 13.65 5.30 25.06
CA GLU A 278 13.30 4.40 26.15
C GLU A 278 12.22 5.01 27.05
N ASN A 279 11.21 4.22 27.35
CA ASN A 279 10.21 4.53 28.36
C ASN A 279 10.28 3.49 29.48
N ARG A 280 10.82 3.93 30.63
CA ARG A 280 10.89 3.15 31.88
C ARG A 280 9.82 3.56 32.91
N ARG A 281 8.92 4.49 32.57
CA ARG A 281 7.94 5.06 33.51
C ARG A 281 6.75 4.14 33.81
N GLY A 282 6.62 3.01 33.09
CA GLY A 282 5.60 1.98 33.33
C GLY A 282 6.10 0.59 32.96
N TRP A 283 5.40 -0.45 33.46
CA TRP A 283 5.66 -1.84 33.10
C TRP A 283 4.59 -2.35 32.10
N PRO A 284 4.99 -3.09 31.04
CA PRO A 284 6.37 -3.43 30.67
C PRO A 284 7.14 -2.21 30.15
N HIS A 285 8.44 -2.15 30.45
CA HIS A 285 9.32 -1.12 29.87
C HIS A 285 9.34 -1.23 28.36
N LYS A 286 9.47 -0.11 27.66
CA LYS A 286 9.44 -0.07 26.19
C LYS A 286 10.65 0.67 25.64
N ALA A 287 11.28 0.11 24.63
CA ALA A 287 12.33 0.76 23.87
C ALA A 287 11.89 0.80 22.40
N LYS A 288 11.95 1.99 21.81
CA LYS A 288 11.71 2.22 20.38
C LYS A 288 12.97 2.79 19.75
N VAL A 289 13.48 2.11 18.75
CA VAL A 289 14.62 2.58 17.95
C VAL A 289 14.10 3.04 16.60
N ASP A 290 14.24 4.33 16.32
CA ASP A 290 13.94 4.90 15.02
C ASP A 290 15.12 4.61 14.07
N VAL A 291 14.83 4.12 12.87
CA VAL A 291 15.82 3.61 11.90
C VAL A 291 15.70 4.39 10.58
N ASP A 292 16.85 4.73 10.01
CA ASP A 292 17.02 5.10 8.61
C ASP A 292 17.25 3.84 7.77
N PHE A 293 16.24 3.44 6.99
CA PHE A 293 16.29 2.27 6.14
C PHE A 293 16.63 2.68 4.70
N TYR A 294 17.83 2.35 4.25
CA TYR A 294 18.27 2.58 2.87
C TYR A 294 18.09 1.31 2.06
N PHE A 295 17.39 1.43 0.94
CA PHE A 295 17.11 0.33 0.01
C PHE A 295 17.69 0.68 -1.35
N ARG A 296 18.59 -0.14 -1.86
CA ARG A 296 19.18 0.03 -3.19
C ARG A 296 18.80 -1.13 -4.07
N LEU A 297 18.20 -0.83 -5.22
CA LEU A 297 17.90 -1.82 -6.24
C LEU A 297 19.20 -2.18 -6.98
N GLU A 298 19.54 -3.47 -7.03
CA GLU A 298 20.72 -3.96 -7.75
C GLU A 298 20.35 -4.47 -9.15
N GLN A 299 19.22 -5.16 -9.24
CA GLN A 299 18.73 -5.77 -10.47
C GLN A 299 17.21 -5.75 -10.47
N GLU A 300 16.60 -5.77 -11.66
CA GLU A 300 15.15 -5.96 -11.75
C GLU A 300 14.79 -7.40 -11.35
N PRO A 301 13.65 -7.58 -10.65
CA PRO A 301 13.19 -8.91 -10.32
C PRO A 301 12.92 -9.69 -11.60
N PRO A 302 13.19 -11.02 -11.59
CA PRO A 302 12.73 -11.86 -12.68
C PRO A 302 11.21 -11.68 -12.79
N LYS A 303 10.69 -11.62 -14.01
CA LYS A 303 9.24 -11.69 -14.21
C LYS A 303 8.78 -13.05 -13.68
N ASP A 304 8.06 -13.05 -12.55
CA ASP A 304 7.53 -14.29 -11.97
C ASP A 304 6.75 -15.07 -13.03
N ARG A 305 6.87 -16.41 -13.00
CA ARG A 305 6.03 -17.29 -13.83
C ARG A 305 4.69 -17.47 -13.10
N PRO A 306 3.56 -16.92 -13.60
CA PRO A 306 2.28 -16.94 -12.89
C PRO A 306 1.70 -18.33 -12.63
N GLY A 307 2.19 -19.36 -13.35
CA GLY A 307 1.67 -20.72 -13.29
C GLY A 307 1.82 -21.42 -11.94
N ASP A 308 2.84 -21.09 -11.15
CA ASP A 308 3.11 -21.73 -9.86
C ASP A 308 2.07 -21.30 -8.80
N LEU A 309 1.74 -20.00 -8.76
CA LEU A 309 0.79 -19.43 -7.80
C LEU A 309 -0.64 -19.96 -7.98
N ASN A 310 -1.09 -20.16 -9.22
CA ASN A 310 -2.43 -20.67 -9.48
C ASN A 310 -2.58 -22.11 -9.02
N GLU A 311 -1.52 -22.92 -9.11
CA GLU A 311 -1.52 -24.29 -8.59
C GLU A 311 -1.53 -24.28 -7.07
N GLU A 312 -0.69 -23.46 -6.41
CA GLU A 312 -0.69 -23.29 -4.95
C GLU A 312 -2.11 -22.92 -4.43
N ILE A 313 -2.80 -22.00 -5.12
CA ILE A 313 -4.18 -21.60 -4.76
C ILE A 313 -5.16 -22.78 -4.96
N ARG A 314 -5.04 -23.51 -6.07
CA ARG A 314 -5.92 -24.65 -6.35
C ARG A 314 -5.77 -25.76 -5.32
N GLU A 315 -4.54 -26.15 -5.01
CA GLU A 315 -4.23 -27.16 -4.00
C GLU A 315 -4.78 -26.75 -2.62
N LEU A 316 -4.60 -25.48 -2.24
CA LEU A 316 -5.12 -24.95 -0.98
C LEU A 316 -6.65 -25.03 -0.90
N LEU A 317 -7.36 -24.68 -1.99
CA LEU A 317 -8.81 -24.76 -2.05
C LEU A 317 -9.32 -26.21 -2.06
N LEU A 318 -8.63 -27.12 -2.76
CA LEU A 318 -8.96 -28.56 -2.77
C LEU A 318 -8.76 -29.20 -1.39
N ALA A 319 -7.69 -28.85 -0.68
CA ALA A 319 -7.46 -29.32 0.68
C ALA A 319 -8.57 -28.83 1.63
N TYR A 320 -8.96 -27.56 1.51
CA TYR A 320 -10.08 -27.00 2.28
C TYR A 320 -11.41 -27.71 1.95
N GLU A 321 -11.69 -27.95 0.67
CA GLU A 321 -12.88 -28.68 0.22
C GLU A 321 -12.92 -30.11 0.77
N THR A 322 -11.79 -30.81 0.77
CA THR A 322 -11.68 -32.18 1.30
C THR A 322 -11.96 -32.24 2.79
N GLU A 323 -11.49 -31.25 3.55
CA GLU A 323 -11.74 -31.19 4.99
C GLU A 323 -13.21 -30.90 5.30
N LEU A 324 -13.88 -30.06 4.50
CA LEU A 324 -15.31 -29.81 4.66
C LEU A 324 -16.15 -31.07 4.45
N MET A 325 -15.73 -31.99 3.57
CA MET A 325 -16.41 -33.28 3.35
C MET A 325 -16.20 -34.29 4.49
N GLN A 326 -15.18 -34.10 5.33
CA GLN A 326 -14.88 -35.01 6.46
C GLN A 326 -15.58 -34.60 7.76
N ARG A 327 -16.27 -33.46 7.77
CA ARG A 327 -17.06 -32.94 8.90
C ARG A 327 -18.55 -33.15 8.64
#